data_AF-N9MHM1-F1
#
_entry.id   AF-N9MHM1-F1
#
_cell.length_a   1.000
_cell.length_b   1.000
_cell.length_c   1.000
_cell.angle_alpha   90.00
_cell.angle_beta   90.00
_cell.angle_gamma   90.00
#
_symmetry.space_group_name_H-M   'P 1'
#
loop_
_entity.id
_entity.type
_entity.pdbx_description
1 polymer ?
#
loop_
_entity_poly.entity_id
_entity_poly.type
_entity_poly.pdbx_seq_one_letter_code
_entity_poly.pdbx_strand_id
1 'polypeptide(L)'
;MPSVQDMACYAAPIIDPYSKHILGVIALSTEWQKHNSLVLLAAERCDSIIQSALLESQRQRLYIRAFSVPQVIFNGKALTITPRQTEILAILALCPQGLSLDNLHQALYGERKVSMGTLKAEMSQLRDLLGGMLGSRPYRLLAHVEADFLQTEQSLDAGYIDSVLKLYTGVFLAKTESPVLCVWRNCLELRLSDAIFKANETDVLLKHVARFPEAIDTVKRLIELMPKSQPVHQALLKFQDI
;
A
#
# COMPACT_ATOMS: atom_id res chain seq x y z
N MET A 1 38.06 -22.66 -20.17
CA MET A 1 36.84 -21.82 -19.98
C MET A 1 37.06 -20.58 -20.82
N PRO A 2 36.11 -20.16 -21.68
CA PRO A 2 36.25 -18.88 -22.39
C PRO A 2 36.40 -17.78 -21.34
N SER A 3 37.38 -16.89 -21.52
CA SER A 3 37.57 -15.76 -20.63
C SER A 3 36.38 -14.81 -20.80
N VAL A 4 36.02 -14.06 -19.75
CA VAL A 4 34.93 -13.06 -19.79
C VAL A 4 35.17 -11.98 -20.88
N GLN A 5 36.39 -11.92 -21.42
CA GLN A 5 36.82 -10.98 -22.47
C GLN A 5 36.19 -11.28 -23.85
N ASP A 6 35.62 -12.47 -24.08
CA ASP A 6 35.03 -12.88 -25.36
C ASP A 6 33.49 -12.80 -25.39
N MET A 7 32.87 -12.04 -24.48
CA MET A 7 31.41 -11.91 -24.40
C MET A 7 30.89 -10.58 -24.96
N ALA A 8 29.78 -10.66 -25.68
CA ALA A 8 28.95 -9.52 -26.05
C ALA A 8 27.68 -9.49 -25.19
N CYS A 9 27.34 -8.30 -24.66
CA CYS A 9 26.13 -8.08 -23.88
C CYS A 9 25.26 -7.00 -24.54
N TYR A 10 23.96 -7.25 -24.58
CA TYR A 10 22.94 -6.32 -25.06
C TYR A 10 21.95 -6.09 -23.94
N ALA A 11 21.59 -4.83 -23.74
CA ALA A 11 20.71 -4.43 -22.66
C ALA A 11 19.57 -3.58 -23.23
N ALA A 12 18.34 -3.86 -22.78
CA ALA A 12 17.19 -3.00 -23.03
C ALA A 12 16.55 -2.62 -21.68
N PRO A 13 16.22 -1.33 -21.46
CA PRO A 13 15.62 -0.89 -20.21
C PRO A 13 14.14 -1.25 -20.17
N ILE A 14 13.68 -1.80 -19.05
CA ILE A 14 12.26 -1.98 -18.77
C ILE A 14 11.74 -0.70 -18.16
N ILE A 15 10.89 0.02 -18.91
CA ILE A 15 10.41 1.35 -18.52
C ILE A 15 8.98 1.24 -18.01
N ASP A 16 8.70 1.86 -16.87
CA ASP A 16 7.34 2.01 -16.37
C ASP A 16 6.50 2.86 -17.35
N PRO A 17 5.35 2.37 -17.84
CA PRO A 17 4.60 3.04 -18.89
C PRO A 17 4.06 4.42 -18.47
N TYR A 18 3.89 4.67 -17.16
CA TYR A 18 3.31 5.89 -16.61
C TYR A 18 4.36 6.91 -16.14
N SER A 19 5.19 6.51 -15.19
CA SER A 19 6.20 7.36 -14.55
C SER A 19 7.45 7.54 -15.40
N LYS A 20 7.63 6.71 -16.43
CA LYS A 20 8.82 6.68 -17.31
C LYS A 20 10.13 6.38 -16.59
N HIS A 21 10.08 5.95 -15.33
CA HIS A 21 11.25 5.46 -14.62
C HIS A 21 11.66 4.07 -15.12
N ILE A 22 12.95 3.77 -15.04
CA ILE A 22 13.50 2.45 -15.34
C ILE A 22 13.18 1.54 -14.15
N LEU A 23 12.38 0.51 -14.39
CA LEU A 23 12.04 -0.53 -13.40
C LEU A 23 13.13 -1.60 -13.30
N GLY A 24 13.87 -1.80 -14.38
CA GLY A 24 14.93 -2.79 -14.47
C GLY A 24 15.55 -2.81 -15.86
N VAL A 25 16.42 -3.78 -16.10
CA VAL A 25 17.10 -3.98 -17.39
C VAL A 25 17.03 -5.45 -17.75
N ILE A 26 16.66 -5.76 -18.98
CA ILE A 26 16.86 -7.09 -19.55
C ILE A 26 18.24 -7.12 -20.21
N ALA A 27 19.05 -8.10 -19.84
CA ALA A 27 20.37 -8.31 -20.42
C ALA A 27 20.42 -9.67 -21.13
N LEU A 28 20.76 -9.65 -22.41
CA LEU A 28 21.08 -10.84 -23.19
C LEU A 28 22.57 -10.88 -23.44
N SER A 29 23.17 -12.04 -23.20
CA SER A 29 24.60 -12.24 -23.36
C SER A 29 24.88 -13.37 -24.33
N THR A 30 25.90 -13.19 -25.17
CA THR A 30 26.35 -14.19 -26.13
C THR A 30 27.88 -14.10 -26.30
N GLU A 31 28.47 -15.06 -27.00
CA GLU A 31 29.87 -15.00 -27.40
C GLU A 31 30.07 -13.92 -28.49
N TRP A 32 31.20 -13.21 -28.47
CA TRP A 32 31.52 -12.15 -29.45
C TRP A 32 31.39 -12.62 -30.90
N GLN A 33 31.76 -13.87 -31.19
CA GLN A 33 31.66 -14.46 -32.53
C GLN A 33 30.21 -14.63 -33.02
N LYS A 34 29.24 -14.63 -32.12
CA LYS A 34 27.80 -14.75 -32.40
C LYS A 34 27.08 -13.39 -32.28
N HIS A 35 27.83 -12.30 -32.14
CA HIS A 35 27.30 -10.94 -32.13
C HIS A 35 26.65 -10.61 -33.49
N ASN A 36 25.40 -10.15 -33.48
CA ASN A 36 24.71 -9.61 -34.63
C ASN A 36 23.52 -8.75 -34.17
N SER A 37 22.95 -7.97 -35.10
CA SER A 37 21.81 -7.09 -34.84
C SER A 37 20.54 -7.82 -34.39
N LEU A 38 20.40 -9.13 -34.65
CA LEU A 38 19.23 -9.90 -34.19
C LEU A 38 19.23 -10.08 -32.67
N VAL A 39 20.40 -10.13 -32.02
CA VAL A 39 20.47 -10.23 -30.55
C VAL A 39 20.03 -8.93 -29.89
N LEU A 40 20.34 -7.77 -30.50
CA LEU A 40 19.81 -6.48 -30.06
C LEU A 40 18.28 -6.41 -30.24
N LEU A 41 17.78 -6.78 -31.42
CA LEU A 41 16.33 -6.84 -31.67
C LEU A 41 15.61 -7.82 -30.74
N ALA A 42 16.26 -8.92 -30.36
CA ALA A 42 15.72 -9.85 -29.38
C ALA A 42 15.63 -9.21 -27.99
N ALA A 43 16.66 -8.47 -27.55
CA ALA A 43 16.63 -7.75 -26.28
C ALA A 43 15.50 -6.70 -26.25
N GLU A 44 15.35 -5.91 -27.32
CA GLU A 44 14.26 -4.93 -27.49
C GLU A 44 12.88 -5.60 -27.53
N ARG A 45 12.77 -6.75 -28.21
CA ARG A 45 11.52 -7.52 -28.24
C ARG A 45 11.15 -8.05 -26.87
N CYS A 46 12.12 -8.56 -26.11
CA CYS A 46 11.87 -9.01 -24.74
C CYS A 46 11.44 -7.86 -23.83
N ASP A 47 12.05 -6.68 -23.95
CA ASP A 47 11.58 -5.48 -23.26
C ASP A 47 10.11 -5.17 -23.59
N SER A 48 9.73 -5.14 -24.87
CA SER A 48 8.34 -4.92 -25.29
C SER A 48 7.36 -5.96 -24.72
N ILE A 49 7.75 -7.25 -24.69
CA ILE A 49 6.94 -8.32 -24.09
C ILE A 49 6.76 -8.09 -22.59
N ILE A 50 7.83 -7.75 -21.87
CA ILE A 50 7.78 -7.48 -20.42
C ILE A 50 6.90 -6.25 -20.14
N GLN A 51 7.06 -5.18 -20.90
CA GLN A 51 6.21 -3.98 -20.76
C GLN A 51 4.72 -4.31 -20.97
N SER A 52 4.40 -5.15 -21.97
CA SER A 52 3.02 -5.61 -22.19
C SER A 52 2.51 -6.44 -21.01
N ALA A 53 3.31 -7.39 -20.51
CA ALA A 53 2.94 -8.22 -19.36
C ALA A 53 2.76 -7.38 -18.08
N LEU A 54 3.58 -6.35 -17.88
CA LEU A 54 3.43 -5.40 -16.77
C LEU A 54 2.11 -4.65 -16.86
N LEU A 55 1.75 -4.11 -18.04
CA LEU A 55 0.47 -3.44 -18.26
C LEU A 55 -0.72 -4.36 -17.98
N GLU A 56 -0.66 -5.61 -18.45
CA GLU A 56 -1.70 -6.60 -18.20
C GLU A 56 -1.80 -6.97 -16.71
N SER A 57 -0.67 -7.10 -16.01
CA SER A 57 -0.64 -7.40 -14.57
C SER A 57 -1.31 -6.31 -13.74
N GLN A 58 -1.23 -5.05 -14.19
CA GLN A 58 -1.82 -3.90 -13.51
C GLN A 58 -3.28 -3.68 -13.90
N ARG A 59 -3.77 -4.35 -14.95
CA ARG A 59 -5.10 -4.11 -15.50
C ARG A 59 -6.19 -4.36 -14.46
N GLN A 60 -7.05 -3.37 -14.30
CA GLN A 60 -8.16 -3.34 -13.35
C GLN A 60 -7.72 -3.56 -11.90
N ARG A 61 -6.49 -3.15 -11.54
CA ARG A 61 -6.01 -3.16 -10.16
C ARG A 61 -6.06 -1.77 -9.55
N LEU A 62 -6.57 -1.70 -8.34
CA LEU A 62 -6.66 -0.50 -7.52
C LEU A 62 -5.87 -0.71 -6.24
N TYR A 63 -4.80 0.06 -6.07
CA TYR A 63 -4.02 0.11 -4.85
C TYR A 63 -4.42 1.33 -4.03
N ILE A 64 -4.76 1.12 -2.76
CA ILE A 64 -5.07 2.19 -1.81
C ILE A 64 -4.04 2.14 -0.69
N ARG A 65 -3.24 3.20 -0.58
CA ARG A 65 -2.37 3.45 0.57
C ARG A 65 -3.02 4.49 1.45
N ALA A 66 -3.31 4.14 2.69
CA ALA A 66 -4.06 4.97 3.61
C ALA A 66 -3.29 5.27 4.91
N PHE A 67 -2.16 4.60 5.14
CA PHE A 67 -1.23 4.95 6.21
C PHE A 67 -0.26 6.05 5.75
N SER A 68 0.03 7.03 6.62
CA SER A 68 0.85 8.21 6.29
C SER A 68 0.19 9.12 5.23
N VAL A 69 0.87 9.42 4.11
CA VAL A 69 0.36 10.24 3.01
C VAL A 69 -0.53 9.37 2.11
N PRO A 70 -1.85 9.62 2.04
CA PRO A 70 -2.74 8.77 1.29
C PRO A 70 -2.44 8.84 -0.21
N GLN A 71 -2.41 7.68 -0.86
CA GLN A 71 -2.16 7.57 -2.29
C GLN A 71 -3.06 6.49 -2.90
N VAL A 72 -3.67 6.78 -4.04
CA VAL A 72 -4.45 5.81 -4.81
C VAL A 72 -3.81 5.63 -6.17
N ILE A 73 -3.59 4.37 -6.55
CA ILE A 73 -2.99 4.00 -7.83
C ILE A 73 -3.97 3.07 -8.55
N PHE A 74 -4.33 3.40 -9.78
CA PHE A 74 -5.21 2.58 -10.60
C PHE A 74 -4.54 2.24 -11.92
N ASN A 75 -4.52 0.96 -12.29
CA ASN A 75 -3.78 0.46 -13.44
C ASN A 75 -2.32 0.94 -13.47
N GLY A 76 -1.62 0.92 -12.33
CA GLY A 76 -0.24 1.42 -12.22
C GLY A 76 -0.08 2.95 -12.24
N LYS A 77 -1.14 3.72 -12.47
CA LYS A 77 -1.10 5.20 -12.48
C LYS A 77 -1.61 5.78 -11.16
N ALA A 78 -0.80 6.63 -10.52
CA ALA A 78 -1.25 7.43 -9.38
C ALA A 78 -2.38 8.38 -9.79
N LEU A 79 -3.49 8.36 -9.05
CA LEU A 79 -4.65 9.21 -9.28
C LEU A 79 -4.52 10.52 -8.51
N THR A 80 -4.85 11.63 -9.16
CA THR A 80 -5.02 12.93 -8.51
C THR A 80 -6.46 13.05 -8.03
N ILE A 81 -6.71 12.71 -6.78
CA ILE A 81 -8.04 12.70 -6.17
C ILE A 81 -8.07 13.52 -4.87
N THR A 82 -9.26 13.96 -4.49
CA THR A 82 -9.44 14.71 -3.24
C THR A 82 -9.34 13.77 -2.03
N PRO A 83 -9.02 14.28 -0.82
CA PRO A 83 -9.07 13.46 0.39
C PRO A 83 -10.43 12.78 0.59
N ARG A 84 -11.52 13.47 0.22
CA ARG A 84 -12.88 12.94 0.29
C ARG A 84 -13.07 11.75 -0.65
N GLN A 85 -12.53 11.80 -1.86
CA GLN A 85 -12.55 10.69 -2.82
C GLN A 85 -11.73 9.50 -2.31
N THR A 86 -10.58 9.75 -1.68
CA THR A 86 -9.79 8.69 -1.01
C THR A 86 -10.59 8.01 0.10
N GLU A 87 -11.30 8.77 0.93
CA GLU A 87 -12.19 8.21 1.96
C GLU A 87 -13.32 7.37 1.35
N ILE A 88 -13.95 7.83 0.28
CA ILE A 88 -14.98 7.06 -0.45
C ILE A 88 -14.41 5.71 -0.90
N LEU A 89 -13.23 5.70 -1.53
CA LEU A 89 -12.60 4.47 -2.00
C LEU A 89 -12.23 3.55 -0.84
N ALA A 90 -11.74 4.09 0.29
CA ALA A 90 -11.45 3.33 1.49
C ALA A 90 -12.72 2.67 2.08
N ILE A 91 -13.83 3.40 2.17
CA ILE A 91 -15.12 2.85 2.64
C ILE A 91 -15.59 1.72 1.72
N LEU A 92 -15.53 1.92 0.40
CA LEU A 92 -15.95 0.89 -0.55
C LEU A 92 -15.03 -0.33 -0.56
N ALA A 93 -13.74 -0.16 -0.25
CA ALA A 93 -12.80 -1.27 -0.06
C ALA A 93 -13.10 -2.07 1.22
N LEU A 94 -13.50 -1.41 2.30
CA LEU A 94 -13.97 -2.05 3.54
C LEU A 94 -15.35 -2.72 3.39
N CYS A 95 -16.12 -2.37 2.36
CA CYS A 95 -17.46 -2.88 2.09
C CYS A 95 -17.57 -3.46 0.66
N PRO A 96 -16.90 -4.60 0.37
CA PRO A 96 -16.84 -5.16 -0.99
C PRO A 96 -18.21 -5.54 -1.58
N GLN A 97 -19.19 -5.84 -0.75
CA GLN A 97 -20.59 -6.06 -1.14
C GLN A 97 -21.26 -4.80 -1.74
N GLY A 98 -20.72 -3.63 -1.45
CA GLY A 98 -21.20 -2.33 -1.90
C GLY A 98 -22.18 -1.66 -0.94
N LEU A 99 -22.39 -0.36 -1.17
CA LEU A 99 -23.30 0.49 -0.40
C LEU A 99 -24.32 1.21 -1.30
N SER A 100 -25.53 1.43 -0.78
CA SER A 100 -26.46 2.38 -1.39
C SER A 100 -25.91 3.81 -1.29
N LEU A 101 -26.46 4.74 -2.06
CA LEU A 101 -26.06 6.15 -1.96
C LEU A 101 -26.25 6.68 -0.53
N ASP A 102 -27.38 6.36 0.08
CA ASP A 102 -27.74 6.85 1.42
C ASP A 102 -26.82 6.26 2.49
N ASN A 103 -26.51 4.96 2.41
CA ASN A 103 -25.59 4.32 3.36
C ASN A 103 -24.16 4.83 3.21
N LEU A 104 -23.71 5.07 1.97
CA LEU A 104 -22.39 5.67 1.72
C LEU A 104 -22.34 7.11 2.24
N HIS A 105 -23.40 7.89 2.07
CA HIS A 105 -23.51 9.23 2.61
C HIS A 105 -23.42 9.24 4.14
N GLN A 106 -24.21 8.38 4.81
CA GLN A 106 -24.17 8.25 6.27
C GLN A 106 -22.80 7.79 6.77
N ALA A 107 -22.18 6.82 6.08
CA ALA A 107 -20.84 6.33 6.44
C ALA A 107 -19.76 7.42 6.33
N LEU A 108 -19.88 8.28 5.32
CA LEU A 108 -18.89 9.31 5.01
C LEU A 108 -19.09 10.60 5.82
N TYR A 109 -20.33 11.04 5.97
CA TYR A 109 -20.67 12.35 6.53
C TYR A 109 -21.30 12.27 7.93
N GLY A 110 -21.98 11.18 8.26
CA GLY A 110 -22.83 11.09 9.46
C GLY A 110 -23.89 12.18 9.47
N GLU A 111 -24.08 12.82 10.62
CA GLU A 111 -25.06 13.89 10.82
C GLU A 111 -24.68 15.23 10.15
N ARG A 112 -23.54 15.30 9.45
CA ARG A 112 -23.13 16.53 8.76
C ARG A 112 -24.09 16.82 7.60
N LYS A 113 -24.54 18.07 7.53
CA LYS A 113 -25.46 18.55 6.49
C LYS A 113 -24.75 18.76 5.15
N VAL A 114 -24.40 17.67 4.48
CA VAL A 114 -23.85 17.65 3.12
C VAL A 114 -24.93 17.15 2.16
N SER A 115 -25.10 17.79 1.01
CA SER A 115 -26.13 17.38 0.05
C SER A 115 -25.80 16.03 -0.60
N MET A 116 -26.82 15.23 -0.91
CA MET A 116 -26.66 14.01 -1.74
C MET A 116 -26.10 14.32 -3.13
N GLY A 117 -26.38 15.53 -3.65
CA GLY A 117 -25.84 15.98 -4.94
C GLY A 117 -24.32 16.07 -4.94
N THR A 118 -23.74 16.53 -3.82
CA THR A 118 -22.28 16.58 -3.63
C THR A 118 -21.67 15.19 -3.72
N LEU A 119 -22.23 14.20 -3.01
CA LEU A 119 -21.74 12.83 -3.08
C LEU A 119 -21.90 12.24 -4.49
N LYS A 120 -23.02 12.48 -5.17
CA LYS A 120 -23.22 12.04 -6.56
C LYS A 120 -22.15 12.61 -7.50
N ALA A 121 -21.76 13.87 -7.32
CA ALA A 121 -20.71 14.49 -8.11
C ALA A 121 -19.35 13.80 -7.89
N GLU A 122 -18.97 13.55 -6.62
CA GLU A 122 -17.75 12.81 -6.29
C GLU A 122 -17.74 11.41 -6.88
N MET A 123 -18.88 10.69 -6.81
CA MET A 123 -19.03 9.36 -7.39
C MET A 123 -18.95 9.37 -8.92
N SER A 124 -19.44 10.42 -9.57
CA SER A 124 -19.31 10.58 -11.02
C SER A 124 -17.85 10.77 -11.41
N GLN A 125 -17.13 11.67 -10.74
CA GLN A 125 -15.71 11.93 -10.99
C GLN A 125 -14.87 10.67 -10.77
N LEU A 126 -15.12 9.93 -9.68
CA LEU A 126 -14.44 8.66 -9.42
C LEU A 126 -14.74 7.61 -10.49
N ARG A 127 -15.96 7.55 -11.01
CA ARG A 127 -16.30 6.61 -12.09
C ARG A 127 -15.51 6.88 -13.37
N ASP A 128 -15.35 8.16 -13.71
CA ASP A 128 -14.60 8.58 -14.88
C ASP A 128 -13.11 8.25 -14.70
N LEU A 129 -12.54 8.53 -13.52
CA LEU A 129 -11.15 8.20 -13.19
C LEU A 129 -10.86 6.70 -13.18
N LEU A 130 -11.81 5.89 -12.73
CA LEU A 130 -11.68 4.43 -12.66
C LEU A 130 -12.12 3.71 -13.95
N GLY A 131 -12.45 4.45 -15.02
CA GLY A 131 -12.80 3.86 -16.32
C GLY A 131 -13.96 2.87 -16.24
N GLY A 132 -14.98 3.17 -15.43
CA GLY A 132 -16.15 2.29 -15.26
C GLY A 132 -15.98 1.15 -14.26
N MET A 133 -14.83 1.03 -13.58
CA MET A 133 -14.63 0.02 -12.50
C MET A 133 -15.32 0.38 -11.18
N LEU A 134 -16.23 1.35 -11.20
CA LEU A 134 -17.09 1.72 -10.09
C LEU A 134 -18.53 1.31 -10.41
N GLY A 135 -18.96 0.21 -9.80
CA GLY A 135 -20.32 -0.30 -9.92
C GLY A 135 -21.35 0.71 -9.41
N SER A 136 -22.60 0.52 -9.83
CA SER A 136 -23.73 1.34 -9.40
C SER A 136 -24.87 0.46 -8.93
N ARG A 137 -25.54 0.87 -7.85
CA ARG A 137 -26.72 0.21 -7.28
C ARG A 137 -26.50 -1.28 -6.93
N PRO A 138 -25.72 -1.60 -5.88
CA PRO A 138 -25.02 -0.69 -4.98
C PRO A 138 -23.69 -0.16 -5.56
N TYR A 139 -23.19 0.94 -5.01
CA TYR A 139 -21.84 1.41 -5.30
C TYR A 139 -20.82 0.44 -4.73
N ARG A 140 -19.93 -0.08 -5.57
CA ARG A 140 -18.89 -1.03 -5.20
C ARG A 140 -17.71 -0.94 -6.16
N LEU A 141 -16.52 -1.32 -5.69
CA LEU A 141 -15.33 -1.43 -6.53
C LEU A 141 -15.40 -2.74 -7.31
N LEU A 142 -15.29 -2.65 -8.64
CA LEU A 142 -15.24 -3.80 -9.54
C LEU A 142 -13.80 -4.19 -9.91
N ALA A 143 -12.85 -3.30 -9.65
CA ALA A 143 -11.43 -3.56 -9.75
C ALA A 143 -10.97 -4.55 -8.68
N HIS A 144 -9.85 -5.24 -8.93
CA HIS A 144 -9.13 -5.95 -7.88
C HIS A 144 -8.51 -4.93 -6.93
N VAL A 145 -8.99 -4.92 -5.68
CA VAL A 145 -8.57 -3.96 -4.67
C VAL A 145 -7.48 -4.56 -3.81
N GLU A 146 -6.34 -3.88 -3.76
CA GLU A 146 -5.30 -4.12 -2.77
C GLU A 146 -5.17 -2.86 -1.91
N ALA A 147 -5.17 -3.01 -0.60
CA ALA A 147 -5.01 -1.88 0.29
C ALA A 147 -4.13 -2.23 1.48
N ASP A 148 -3.26 -1.31 1.86
CA ASP A 148 -2.34 -1.50 2.99
C ASP A 148 -3.11 -1.81 4.28
N PHE A 149 -4.19 -1.10 4.55
CA PHE A 149 -5.03 -1.28 5.73
C PHE A 149 -5.80 -2.61 5.74
N LEU A 150 -6.21 -3.13 4.58
CA LEU A 150 -6.80 -4.47 4.48
C LEU A 150 -5.75 -5.57 4.71
N GLN A 151 -4.55 -5.39 4.19
CA GLN A 151 -3.43 -6.32 4.41
C GLN A 151 -2.99 -6.33 5.88
N THR A 152 -3.00 -5.17 6.54
CA THR A 152 -2.73 -5.05 7.98
C THR A 152 -3.79 -5.80 8.79
N GLU A 153 -5.09 -5.64 8.45
CA GLU A 153 -6.18 -6.36 9.12
C GLU A 153 -6.05 -7.88 8.97
N GLN A 154 -5.77 -8.37 7.76
CA GLN A 154 -5.52 -9.79 7.49
C GLN A 154 -4.30 -10.32 8.25
N SER A 155 -3.24 -9.51 8.35
CA SER A 155 -2.03 -9.89 9.10
C SER A 155 -2.28 -9.95 10.60
N LEU A 156 -3.12 -9.04 11.13
CA LEU A 156 -3.58 -9.08 12.51
C LEU A 156 -4.44 -10.33 12.77
N ASP A 157 -5.36 -10.66 11.88
CA ASP A 157 -6.19 -11.87 11.98
C ASP A 157 -5.34 -13.15 12.00
N ALA A 158 -4.26 -13.17 11.22
CA ALA A 158 -3.32 -14.29 11.14
C ALA A 158 -2.27 -14.31 12.27
N GLY A 159 -2.21 -13.28 13.13
CA GLY A 159 -1.22 -13.18 14.20
C GLY A 159 0.21 -12.87 13.73
N TYR A 160 0.40 -12.37 12.52
CA TYR A 160 1.73 -12.08 11.95
C TYR A 160 2.20 -10.66 12.30
N ILE A 161 2.66 -10.48 13.54
CA ILE A 161 3.05 -9.16 14.07
C ILE A 161 4.15 -8.46 13.25
N ASP A 162 5.14 -9.20 12.74
CA ASP A 162 6.20 -8.62 11.90
C ASP A 162 5.64 -7.99 10.60
N SER A 163 4.68 -8.66 9.96
CA SER A 163 3.98 -8.13 8.78
C SER A 163 3.14 -6.90 9.13
N VAL A 164 2.41 -6.95 10.25
CA VAL A 164 1.60 -5.83 10.74
C VAL A 164 2.46 -4.59 10.96
N LEU A 165 3.59 -4.70 11.68
CA LEU A 165 4.46 -3.57 12.00
C LEU A 165 5.24 -3.03 10.80
N LYS A 166 5.39 -3.82 9.72
CA LYS A 166 5.93 -3.37 8.44
C LYS A 166 4.92 -2.56 7.62
N LEU A 167 3.66 -3.00 7.63
CA LEU A 167 2.56 -2.39 6.87
C LEU A 167 1.98 -1.15 7.55
N TYR A 168 1.91 -1.15 8.88
CA TYR A 168 1.43 -0.01 9.65
C TYR A 168 2.50 1.09 9.69
N THR A 169 2.47 1.99 8.70
CA THR A 169 3.48 3.04 8.53
C THR A 169 3.07 4.41 9.06
N GLY A 170 1.98 4.48 9.82
CA GLY A 170 1.44 5.72 10.39
C GLY A 170 -0.06 5.62 10.63
N VAL A 171 -0.65 6.71 11.11
CA VAL A 171 -2.09 6.77 11.42
C VAL A 171 -2.91 6.65 10.14
N PHE A 172 -3.90 5.75 10.14
CA PHE A 172 -4.85 5.58 9.04
C PHE A 172 -5.63 6.87 8.79
N LEU A 173 -5.54 7.43 7.58
CA LEU A 173 -6.23 8.65 7.14
C LEU A 173 -6.36 9.70 8.27
N ALA A 174 -5.24 10.13 8.84
CA ALA A 174 -5.18 10.87 10.11
C ALA A 174 -6.20 12.02 10.25
N LYS A 175 -6.49 12.73 9.16
CA LYS A 175 -7.40 13.89 9.10
C LYS A 175 -8.86 13.54 8.78
N THR A 176 -9.21 12.26 8.68
CA THR A 176 -10.57 11.85 8.36
C THR A 176 -11.55 12.23 9.46
N GLU A 177 -12.72 12.67 9.04
CA GLU A 177 -13.87 12.92 9.91
C GLU A 177 -15.05 12.00 9.56
N SER A 178 -14.83 10.98 8.72
CA SER A 178 -15.86 10.00 8.42
C SER A 178 -16.14 9.16 9.68
N PRO A 179 -17.40 9.07 10.14
CA PRO A 179 -17.72 8.29 11.33
C PRO A 179 -17.27 6.83 11.21
N VAL A 180 -17.51 6.19 10.07
CA VAL A 180 -17.15 4.78 9.86
C VAL A 180 -15.64 4.59 9.82
N LEU A 181 -14.90 5.46 9.12
CA LEU A 181 -13.44 5.36 9.05
C LEU A 181 -12.76 5.67 10.39
N CYS A 182 -13.30 6.61 11.17
CA CYS A 182 -12.84 6.89 12.53
C CYS A 182 -13.05 5.69 13.46
N VAL A 183 -14.24 5.07 13.42
CA VAL A 183 -14.53 3.87 14.22
C VAL A 183 -13.62 2.72 13.81
N TRP A 184 -13.44 2.51 12.50
CA TRP A 184 -12.56 1.46 11.99
C TRP A 184 -11.10 1.69 12.42
N ARG A 185 -10.59 2.92 12.30
CA ARG A 185 -9.25 3.30 12.79
C ARG A 185 -9.05 2.96 14.26
N ASN A 186 -9.99 3.37 15.12
CA ASN A 186 -9.89 3.13 16.55
C ASN A 186 -9.89 1.62 16.88
N CYS A 187 -10.70 0.84 16.14
CA CYS A 187 -10.69 -0.61 16.28
C CYS A 187 -9.34 -1.22 15.87
N LEU A 188 -8.80 -0.79 14.73
CA LEU A 188 -7.48 -1.24 14.26
C LEU A 188 -6.39 -0.91 15.29
N GLU A 189 -6.37 0.31 15.83
CA GLU A 189 -5.38 0.74 16.82
C GLU A 189 -5.46 -0.09 18.12
N LEU A 190 -6.67 -0.38 18.60
CA LEU A 190 -6.85 -1.27 19.76
C LEU A 190 -6.35 -2.68 19.49
N ARG A 191 -6.64 -3.23 18.31
CA ARG A 191 -6.17 -4.56 17.90
C ARG A 191 -4.65 -4.61 17.76
N LEU A 192 -4.05 -3.55 17.22
CA LEU A 192 -2.61 -3.40 17.10
C LEU A 192 -1.95 -3.36 18.49
N SER A 193 -2.50 -2.57 19.41
CA SER A 193 -2.03 -2.50 20.80
C SER A 193 -2.06 -3.86 21.50
N ASP A 194 -3.17 -4.60 21.38
CA ASP A 194 -3.29 -5.97 21.92
C ASP A 194 -2.29 -6.95 21.29
N ALA A 195 -2.08 -6.86 19.97
CA ALA A 195 -1.10 -7.71 19.28
C ALA A 195 0.34 -7.41 19.73
N ILE A 196 0.70 -6.13 19.88
CA ILE A 196 1.99 -5.71 20.43
C ILE A 196 2.15 -6.20 21.87
N PHE A 197 1.12 -6.05 22.71
CA PHE A 197 1.15 -6.51 24.10
C PHE A 197 1.41 -8.02 24.22
N LYS A 198 0.93 -8.82 23.27
CA LYS A 198 1.15 -10.28 23.24
C LYS A 198 2.46 -10.71 22.56
N ALA A 199 3.11 -9.82 21.83
CA ALA A 199 4.33 -10.12 21.10
C ALA A 199 5.50 -10.41 22.05
N ASN A 200 6.41 -11.31 21.63
CA ASN A 200 7.65 -11.64 22.35
C ASN A 200 8.90 -11.45 21.48
N GLU A 201 8.71 -11.13 20.20
CA GLU A 201 9.75 -10.97 19.19
C GLU A 201 10.44 -9.59 19.34
N THR A 202 11.36 -9.48 20.29
CA THR A 202 12.06 -8.23 20.61
C THR A 202 12.72 -7.57 19.39
N ASP A 203 13.27 -8.35 18.46
CA ASP A 203 13.93 -7.83 17.25
C ASP A 203 12.94 -7.10 16.33
N VAL A 204 11.71 -7.60 16.25
CA VAL A 204 10.64 -6.98 15.43
C VAL A 204 10.20 -5.67 16.07
N LEU A 205 9.97 -5.68 17.38
CA LEU A 205 9.57 -4.49 18.14
C LEU A 205 10.67 -3.41 18.11
N LEU A 206 11.94 -3.78 18.24
CA LEU A 206 13.08 -2.85 18.14
C LEU A 206 13.15 -2.19 16.76
N LYS A 207 12.97 -2.95 15.68
CA LYS A 207 12.92 -2.40 14.32
C LYS A 207 11.76 -1.42 14.15
N HIS A 208 10.62 -1.70 14.79
CA HIS A 208 9.47 -0.80 14.74
C HIS A 208 9.76 0.52 15.46
N VAL A 209 10.28 0.50 16.69
CA VAL A 209 10.65 1.72 17.44
C VAL A 209 11.73 2.52 16.72
N ALA A 210 12.70 1.87 16.07
CA ALA A 210 13.71 2.57 15.29
C ALA A 210 13.12 3.38 14.12
N ARG A 211 11.94 2.98 13.61
CA ARG A 211 11.22 3.69 12.55
C ARG A 211 10.20 4.69 13.09
N PHE A 212 9.56 4.36 14.22
CA PHE A 212 8.53 5.15 14.90
C PHE A 212 8.86 5.27 16.39
N PRO A 213 9.75 6.20 16.78
CA PRO A 213 10.16 6.37 18.17
C PRO A 213 9.00 6.70 19.13
N GLU A 214 7.93 7.30 18.60
CA GLU A 214 6.69 7.65 19.30
C GLU A 214 5.71 6.47 19.49
N ALA A 215 6.08 5.24 19.11
CA ALA A 215 5.23 4.05 19.27
C ALA A 215 5.19 3.57 20.73
N ILE A 216 4.46 4.29 21.57
CA ILE A 216 4.40 4.12 23.04
C ILE A 216 4.15 2.66 23.45
N ASP A 217 3.20 1.96 22.82
CA ASP A 217 2.87 0.58 23.19
C ASP A 217 4.02 -0.39 22.89
N THR A 218 4.77 -0.15 21.81
CA THR A 218 5.94 -0.96 21.46
C THR A 218 7.09 -0.70 22.43
N VAL A 219 7.32 0.56 22.79
CA VAL A 219 8.33 0.96 23.79
C VAL A 219 8.03 0.31 25.13
N LYS A 220 6.78 0.40 25.62
CA LYS A 220 6.33 -0.24 26.86
C LYS A 220 6.57 -1.75 26.83
N ARG A 221 6.17 -2.41 25.74
CA ARG A 221 6.36 -3.85 25.60
C ARG A 221 7.83 -4.26 25.63
N LEU A 222 8.70 -3.51 24.95
CA LEU A 222 10.13 -3.77 24.98
C LEU A 222 10.72 -3.60 26.38
N ILE A 223 10.28 -2.60 27.16
CA ILE A 223 10.72 -2.41 28.55
C ILE A 223 10.36 -3.62 29.42
N GLU A 224 9.17 -4.21 29.22
CA GLU A 224 8.73 -5.42 29.94
C GLU A 224 9.57 -6.65 29.59
N LEU A 225 9.94 -6.81 28.31
CA LEU A 225 10.65 -7.99 27.80
C LEU A 225 12.18 -7.92 28.04
N MET A 226 12.76 -6.72 28.07
CA MET A 226 14.22 -6.56 28.10
C MET A 226 14.80 -6.53 29.53
N PRO A 227 15.92 -7.23 29.81
CA PRO A 227 16.58 -7.17 31.10
C PRO A 227 17.06 -5.75 31.44
N LYS A 228 16.84 -5.33 32.69
CA LYS A 228 17.25 -4.00 33.21
C LYS A 228 18.75 -3.71 33.11
N SER A 229 19.58 -4.76 33.01
CA SER A 229 21.03 -4.67 32.90
C SER A 229 21.54 -4.29 31.51
N GLN A 230 20.69 -4.37 30.47
CA GLN A 230 21.10 -4.03 29.12
C GLN A 230 21.06 -2.51 28.87
N PRO A 231 22.06 -1.92 28.19
CA PRO A 231 22.08 -0.50 27.85
C PRO A 231 20.84 -0.04 27.06
N VAL A 232 20.28 -0.93 26.23
CA VAL A 232 19.09 -0.66 25.42
C VAL A 232 17.86 -0.38 26.31
N HIS A 233 17.73 -1.05 27.46
CA HIS A 233 16.65 -0.79 28.41
C HIS A 233 16.70 0.66 28.94
N GLN A 234 17.89 1.16 29.25
CA GLN A 234 18.09 2.55 29.68
C GLN A 234 17.79 3.56 28.56
N ALA A 235 18.04 3.19 27.29
CA ALA A 235 17.67 4.02 26.16
C ALA A 235 16.16 4.09 25.96
N LEU A 236 15.45 2.96 26.10
CA LEU A 236 13.99 2.88 25.94
C LEU A 236 13.22 3.68 26.99
N LEU A 237 13.71 3.75 28.23
CA LEU A 237 13.09 4.58 29.28
C LEU A 237 12.99 6.06 28.89
N LYS A 238 13.94 6.58 28.10
CA LYS A 238 13.90 7.96 27.61
C LYS A 238 12.77 8.23 26.62
N PHE A 239 12.28 7.19 25.95
CA PHE A 239 11.15 7.27 25.02
C PHE A 239 9.80 7.05 25.70
N GLN A 240 9.78 6.67 26.99
CA GLN A 240 8.55 6.45 27.75
C GLN A 240 7.90 7.77 28.20
N ASP A 241 8.68 8.85 28.33
CA ASP A 241 8.26 10.16 28.85
C ASP A 241 7.99 11.20 27.75
N ILE A 242 7.97 10.80 26.47
CA ILE A 242 7.66 11.64 25.30
C ILE A 242 6.19 11.48 24.92
#